data_AF-A0A2V6TXJ5-F1
#
_entry.id   AF-A0A2V6TXJ5-F1
#
_cell.length_a   1.000
_cell.length_b   1.000
_cell.length_c   1.000
_cell.angle_alpha   90.00
_cell.angle_beta   90.00
_cell.angle_gamma   90.00
#
_symmetry.space_group_name_H-M   'P 1'
#
loop_
_entity.id
_entity.type
_entity.pdbx_description
1 polymer ?
#
loop_
_entity_poly.entity_id
_entity_poly.type
_entity_poly.pdbx_seq_one_letter_code
_entity_poly.pdbx_strand_id
1 'polypeptide(L)'
;MANVRWQISGEYFEACSCDSVCPCPTSGLAARPTKGYCAAGLVFRVGQGVHGSTKLDGLSFAVLLRTPGPMGQGDWTVGLILDERASTEQREALTAIASGQGGGPMAALGPLISHFEGAQAKPI
;
A
#
# COMPACT_ATOMS: atom_id res chain seq x y z
N MET A 1 18.51 -7.42 8.91
CA MET A 1 18.51 -7.42 7.43
C MET A 1 18.87 -6.02 6.99
N ALA A 2 19.87 -5.87 6.11
CA ALA A 2 20.25 -4.54 5.63
C ALA A 2 19.07 -3.95 4.85
N ASN A 3 18.50 -2.84 5.35
CA ASN A 3 17.45 -2.14 4.62
C ASN A 3 18.06 -1.59 3.33
N VAL A 4 17.69 -2.20 2.19
CA VAL A 4 18.04 -1.69 0.87
C VAL A 4 17.43 -0.30 0.76
N ARG A 5 18.27 0.71 0.52
CA ARG A 5 17.80 2.08 0.40
C ARG A 5 16.95 2.22 -0.85
N TRP A 6 15.77 2.80 -0.71
CA TRP A 6 14.86 3.07 -1.81
C TRP A 6 14.26 4.47 -1.69
N GLN A 7 13.79 4.99 -2.82
CA GLN A 7 13.07 6.25 -2.92
C GLN A 7 12.16 6.20 -4.15
N ILE A 8 10.92 6.66 -4.01
CA ILE A 8 10.00 6.86 -5.13
C ILE A 8 9.36 8.25 -5.03
N SER A 9 9.05 8.84 -6.18
CA SER A 9 8.25 10.04 -6.33
C SER A 9 7.30 9.86 -7.52
N GLY A 10 6.13 10.48 -7.45
CA GLY A 10 5.12 10.33 -8.48
C GLY A 10 3.74 10.71 -7.99
N GLU A 11 2.74 10.00 -8.49
CA GLU A 11 1.33 10.28 -8.21
C GLU A 11 0.76 9.26 -7.24
N TYR A 12 -0.11 9.75 -6.37
CA TYR A 12 -0.83 8.96 -5.38
C TYR A 12 -2.33 9.17 -5.57
N PHE A 13 -3.07 8.07 -5.61
CA PHE A 13 -4.52 8.07 -5.64
C PHE A 13 -5.04 7.14 -4.55
N GLU A 14 -6.01 7.59 -3.77
CA GLU A 14 -6.68 6.76 -2.78
C GLU A 14 -8.19 6.81 -2.93
N ALA A 15 -8.82 5.67 -2.68
CA ALA A 15 -10.27 5.56 -2.57
C ALA A 15 -10.62 4.69 -1.36
N CYS A 16 -11.67 5.07 -0.64
CA CYS A 16 -12.18 4.38 0.53
C CYS A 16 -13.70 4.19 0.40
N SER A 17 -14.24 3.12 0.99
CA SER A 17 -15.66 2.77 0.96
C SER A 17 -16.60 3.70 1.75
N CYS A 18 -16.09 4.80 2.32
CA CYS A 18 -16.92 5.76 3.06
C CYS A 18 -17.86 6.54 2.13
N ASP A 19 -19.02 6.94 2.65
CA ASP A 19 -20.07 7.66 1.91
C ASP A 19 -19.71 9.10 1.52
N SER A 20 -18.70 9.65 2.18
CA SER A 20 -18.23 11.02 2.01
C SER A 20 -16.71 11.07 2.24
N VAL A 21 -16.16 12.28 2.43
CA VAL A 21 -14.75 12.49 2.80
C VAL A 21 -14.35 11.50 3.89
N CYS A 22 -13.28 10.74 3.63
CA CYS A 22 -12.79 9.71 4.54
C CYS A 22 -12.34 10.37 5.85
N PRO A 23 -12.92 10.01 7.01
CA PRO A 23 -12.59 10.66 8.28
C PRO A 23 -11.27 10.14 8.89
N CYS A 24 -10.77 9.00 8.40
CA CYS A 24 -9.62 8.30 8.99
C CYS A 24 -8.34 9.14 9.04
N PRO A 25 -7.90 9.83 7.96
CA PRO A 25 -6.68 10.64 7.99
C PRO A 25 -6.72 11.75 9.05
N THR A 26 -7.86 12.46 9.16
CA THR A 26 -8.03 13.56 10.12
C THR A 26 -8.20 13.09 11.57
N SER A 27 -8.67 11.86 11.77
CA SER A 27 -8.90 11.28 13.10
C SER A 27 -7.71 10.50 13.66
N GLY A 28 -6.60 10.40 12.92
CA GLY A 28 -5.51 9.48 13.28
C GLY A 28 -5.96 8.03 13.32
N LEU A 29 -6.77 7.60 12.33
CA LEU A 29 -7.31 6.23 12.19
C LEU A 29 -8.34 5.79 13.25
N ALA A 30 -8.78 6.68 14.14
CA ALA A 30 -9.74 6.36 15.21
C ALA A 30 -11.21 6.42 14.77
N ALA A 31 -11.53 7.16 13.70
CA ALA A 31 -12.91 7.30 13.24
C ALA A 31 -13.49 5.97 12.74
N ARG A 32 -14.78 5.77 13.02
CA ARG A 32 -15.53 4.62 12.50
C ARG A 32 -15.85 4.83 11.01
N PRO A 33 -15.58 3.87 10.12
CA PRO A 33 -16.00 3.93 8.72
C PRO A 33 -17.52 4.02 8.60
N THR A 34 -18.04 4.78 7.63
CA THR A 34 -19.49 5.04 7.52
C THR A 34 -20.29 3.77 7.22
N LYS A 35 -19.67 2.80 6.53
CA LYS A 35 -20.26 1.48 6.22
C LYS A 35 -20.04 0.43 7.32
N GLY A 36 -19.44 0.81 8.45
CA GLY A 36 -19.06 -0.10 9.52
C GLY A 36 -17.76 -0.87 9.26
N TYR A 37 -17.32 -0.99 8.00
CA TYR A 37 -16.03 -1.53 7.57
C TYR A 37 -15.34 -0.54 6.62
N CYS A 38 -14.03 -0.67 6.45
CA CYS A 38 -13.29 0.07 5.42
C CYS A 38 -12.77 -0.93 4.37
N ALA A 39 -13.07 -0.66 3.10
CA ALA A 39 -12.36 -1.22 1.96
C ALA A 39 -11.69 -0.05 1.24
N ALA A 40 -10.36 -0.06 1.18
CA ALA A 40 -9.60 1.02 0.57
C ALA A 40 -8.59 0.50 -0.43
N GLY A 41 -8.35 1.30 -1.46
CA GLY A 41 -7.33 1.09 -2.46
C GLY A 41 -6.41 2.31 -2.52
N LEU A 42 -5.11 2.06 -2.39
CA LEU A 42 -4.06 3.06 -2.47
C LEU A 42 -3.22 2.74 -3.69
N VAL A 43 -3.31 3.56 -4.74
CA VAL A 43 -2.63 3.37 -6.01
C VAL A 43 -1.50 4.38 -6.12
N PHE A 44 -0.31 3.88 -6.47
CA PHE A 44 0.89 4.66 -6.64
C PHE A 44 1.39 4.50 -8.06
N ARG A 45 1.54 5.61 -8.78
CA ARG A 45 2.24 5.65 -10.06
C ARG A 45 3.62 6.26 -9.83
N VAL A 46 4.66 5.46 -10.05
CA VAL A 46 6.04 5.88 -9.87
C VAL A 46 6.45 6.73 -11.07
N GLY A 47 6.65 8.01 -10.86
CA GLY A 47 7.26 8.90 -11.86
C GLY A 47 8.77 8.67 -11.93
N GLN A 48 9.43 8.70 -10.78
CA GLN A 48 10.84 8.34 -10.62
C GLN A 48 11.01 7.45 -9.39
N GLY A 49 11.79 6.39 -9.48
CA GLY A 49 11.97 5.48 -8.36
C GLY A 49 13.16 4.55 -8.50
N VAL A 50 13.78 4.27 -7.35
CA VAL A 50 14.88 3.32 -7.23
C VAL A 50 14.75 2.51 -5.96
N HIS A 51 15.08 1.23 -6.02
CA HIS A 51 15.25 0.34 -4.89
C HIS A 51 16.60 -0.37 -5.00
N GLY A 52 17.61 0.10 -4.25
CA GLY A 52 18.99 -0.33 -4.44
C GLY A 52 19.53 0.10 -5.81
N SER A 53 19.77 -0.87 -6.70
CA SER A 53 20.14 -0.64 -8.11
C SER A 53 18.98 -0.80 -9.09
N THR A 54 17.81 -1.24 -8.63
CA THR A 54 16.64 -1.51 -9.47
C THR A 54 15.85 -0.24 -9.73
N LYS A 55 15.69 0.14 -11.01
CA LYS A 55 14.83 1.27 -11.42
C LYS A 55 13.36 0.87 -11.43
N LEU A 56 12.50 1.78 -10.97
CA LEU A 56 11.05 1.60 -10.87
C LEU A 56 10.25 2.64 -11.67
N ASP A 57 10.93 3.49 -12.44
CA ASP A 57 10.34 4.58 -13.23
C ASP A 57 9.21 4.06 -14.14
N GLY A 58 8.06 4.72 -14.09
CA GLY A 58 6.90 4.44 -14.95
C GLY A 58 6.08 3.21 -14.56
N LEU A 59 6.47 2.47 -13.52
CA LEU A 59 5.69 1.37 -12.95
C LEU A 59 4.64 1.88 -11.97
N SER A 60 3.62 1.07 -11.74
CA SER A 60 2.59 1.34 -10.72
C SER A 60 2.40 0.16 -9.77
N PHE A 61 1.83 0.43 -8.61
CA PHE A 61 1.40 -0.61 -7.69
C PHE A 61 0.20 -0.12 -6.89
N ALA A 62 -0.62 -1.05 -6.41
CA ALA A 62 -1.74 -0.77 -5.56
C ALA A 62 -1.67 -1.60 -4.28
N VAL A 63 -2.00 -0.97 -3.16
CA VAL A 63 -2.26 -1.61 -1.87
C VAL A 63 -3.76 -1.63 -1.67
N LEU A 64 -4.33 -2.83 -1.62
CA LEU A 64 -5.73 -3.04 -1.30
C LEU A 64 -5.81 -3.47 0.16
N LEU A 65 -6.66 -2.81 0.94
CA LEU A 65 -6.85 -3.15 2.34
C LEU A 65 -8.33 -3.22 2.70
N ARG A 66 -8.63 -4.09 3.66
CA ARG A 66 -9.94 -4.22 4.27
C ARG A 66 -9.80 -4.31 5.78
N THR A 67 -10.66 -3.59 6.50
CA THR A 67 -10.74 -3.63 7.97
C THR A 67 -12.19 -3.76 8.40
N PRO A 68 -12.49 -4.49 9.50
CA PRO A 68 -13.86 -4.71 9.96
C PRO A 68 -14.45 -3.52 10.73
N GLY A 69 -13.67 -2.45 10.95
CA GLY A 69 -14.03 -1.33 11.82
C GLY A 69 -13.05 -0.16 11.71
N PRO A 70 -12.88 0.65 12.78
CA PRO A 70 -11.87 1.70 12.81
C PRO A 70 -10.47 1.17 12.50
N MET A 71 -9.77 1.82 11.57
CA MET A 71 -8.47 1.37 11.07
C MET A 71 -7.43 1.21 12.19
N GLY A 72 -7.45 2.07 13.21
CA GLY A 72 -6.53 1.98 14.35
C GLY A 72 -6.73 0.75 15.26
N GLN A 73 -7.85 0.02 15.13
CA GLN A 73 -8.09 -1.20 15.90
C GLN A 73 -7.39 -2.43 15.30
N GLY A 74 -6.83 -2.31 14.09
CA GLY A 74 -6.17 -3.42 13.42
C GLY A 74 -7.15 -4.37 12.75
N ASP A 75 -6.76 -5.63 12.66
CA ASP A 75 -7.44 -6.67 11.88
C ASP A 75 -7.52 -6.36 10.39
N TRP A 76 -6.42 -5.88 9.82
CA TRP A 76 -6.36 -5.56 8.40
C TRP A 76 -6.09 -6.82 7.59
N THR A 77 -6.87 -6.98 6.52
CA THR A 77 -6.53 -7.84 5.39
C THR A 77 -5.92 -6.96 4.31
N VAL A 78 -4.71 -7.27 3.86
CA VAL A 78 -3.97 -6.48 2.85
C VAL A 78 -3.55 -7.38 1.70
N GLY A 79 -3.75 -6.90 0.47
CA GLY A 79 -3.24 -7.53 -0.75
C GLY A 79 -2.60 -6.48 -1.66
N LEU A 80 -1.66 -6.92 -2.50
CA LEU A 80 -0.94 -6.04 -3.42
C LEU A 80 -1.26 -6.39 -4.87
N ILE A 81 -1.45 -5.36 -5.68
CA ILE A 81 -1.41 -5.47 -7.14
C ILE A 81 -0.17 -4.74 -7.63
N LEU A 82 0.65 -5.42 -8.41
CA LEU A 82 1.85 -4.89 -9.03
C LEU A 82 1.64 -4.77 -10.53
N ASP A 83 2.23 -3.75 -11.15
CA ASP A 83 2.23 -3.61 -12.60
C ASP A 83 2.75 -4.86 -13.28
N GLU A 84 1.96 -5.44 -14.19
CA GLU A 84 2.33 -6.64 -14.94
C GLU A 84 3.61 -6.47 -15.77
N ARG A 85 3.93 -5.23 -16.17
CA ARG A 85 5.12 -4.89 -16.96
C ARG A 85 6.41 -4.96 -16.15
N ALA A 86 6.31 -5.01 -14.82
CA ALA A 86 7.47 -5.09 -13.94
C ALA A 86 8.22 -6.43 -14.12
N SER A 87 9.55 -6.40 -14.18
CA SER A 87 10.41 -7.59 -14.09
C SER A 87 10.29 -8.26 -12.73
N THR A 88 10.86 -9.46 -12.58
CA THR A 88 10.88 -10.17 -11.28
C THR A 88 11.53 -9.32 -10.19
N GLU A 89 12.69 -8.72 -10.47
CA GLU A 89 13.41 -7.87 -9.52
C GLU A 89 12.63 -6.60 -9.16
N GLN A 90 11.92 -6.03 -10.14
CA GLN A 90 11.05 -4.87 -9.91
C GLN A 90 9.83 -5.26 -9.07
N ARG A 91 9.23 -6.44 -9.29
CA ARG A 91 8.11 -6.93 -8.49
C ARG A 91 8.52 -7.19 -7.05
N GLU A 92 9.70 -7.76 -6.82
CA GLU A 92 10.25 -7.93 -5.48
C GLU A 92 10.48 -6.59 -4.78
N ALA A 93 11.06 -5.61 -5.48
CA ALA A 93 11.25 -4.25 -4.97
C ALA A 93 9.92 -3.56 -4.63
N LEU A 94 8.94 -3.61 -5.54
CA LEU A 94 7.61 -3.02 -5.30
C LEU A 94 6.89 -3.73 -4.15
N THR A 95 7.00 -5.06 -4.05
CA THR A 95 6.46 -5.82 -2.92
C THR A 95 7.08 -5.39 -1.59
N ALA A 96 8.41 -5.25 -1.55
CA ALA A 96 9.13 -4.83 -0.35
C ALA A 96 8.69 -3.43 0.11
N ILE A 97 8.52 -2.49 -0.83
CA ILE A 97 8.04 -1.13 -0.55
C ILE A 97 6.57 -1.16 -0.08
N ALA A 98 5.69 -1.79 -0.84
CA ALA A 98 4.26 -1.76 -0.61
C ALA A 98 3.81 -2.54 0.64
N SER A 99 4.51 -3.63 0.98
CA SER A 99 4.27 -4.39 2.22
C SER A 99 4.89 -3.75 3.46
N GLY A 100 5.72 -2.70 3.30
CA GLY A 100 6.46 -2.08 4.40
C GLY A 100 7.70 -2.85 4.86
N GLN A 101 8.03 -4.00 4.25
CA GLN A 101 9.27 -4.74 4.57
C GLN A 101 10.54 -3.93 4.26
N GLY A 102 10.49 -3.04 3.27
CA GLY A 102 11.55 -2.08 2.96
C GLY A 102 11.57 -0.84 3.88
N GLY A 103 10.68 -0.74 4.88
CA GLY A 103 10.54 0.44 5.72
C GLY A 103 9.54 1.48 5.19
N GLY A 104 9.75 2.74 5.56
CA GLY A 104 8.89 3.86 5.15
C GLY A 104 7.53 3.90 5.86
N PRO A 105 6.58 4.73 5.38
CA PRO A 105 5.27 4.91 6.01
C PRO A 105 4.47 3.61 6.15
N MET A 106 4.59 2.70 5.18
CA MET A 106 3.89 1.41 5.20
C MET A 106 4.35 0.50 6.34
N ALA A 107 5.62 0.60 6.77
CA ALA A 107 6.13 -0.18 7.89
C ALA A 107 5.45 0.18 9.22
N ALA A 108 5.00 1.43 9.39
CA ALA A 108 4.28 1.87 10.58
C ALA A 108 2.89 1.22 10.70
N LEU A 109 2.32 0.76 9.58
CA LEU A 109 1.03 0.08 9.53
C LEU A 109 1.16 -1.45 9.71
N GLY A 110 2.37 -1.99 9.61
CA GLY A 110 2.64 -3.43 9.72
C GLY A 110 1.99 -4.12 10.93
N PRO A 111 2.06 -3.55 12.16
CA PRO A 111 1.42 -4.15 13.34
C PRO A 111 -0.11 -4.26 13.29
N LEU A 112 -0.77 -3.57 12.36
CA LEU A 112 -2.24 -3.59 12.20
C LEU A 112 -2.71 -4.70 11.24
N ILE A 113 -1.78 -5.32 10.51
CA ILE A 113 -2.07 -6.33 9.48
C ILE A 113 -2.14 -7.72 10.13
N SER A 114 -3.36 -8.28 10.17
CA SER A 114 -3.59 -9.67 10.59
C SER A 114 -3.40 -10.66 9.44
N HIS A 115 -3.77 -10.25 8.22
CA HIS A 115 -3.81 -11.12 7.06
C HIS A 115 -3.17 -10.44 5.84
N PHE A 116 -2.16 -11.09 5.27
CA PHE A 116 -1.54 -10.66 4.02
C PHE A 116 -1.86 -11.67 2.92
N GLU A 117 -2.66 -11.24 1.94
CA GLU A 117 -3.14 -12.05 0.81
C GLU A 117 -2.08 -12.24 -0.29
N GLY A 118 -0.90 -11.64 -0.12
CA GLY A 118 0.19 -11.71 -1.09
C GLY A 118 0.15 -10.59 -2.14
N ALA A 119 0.94 -10.79 -3.18
CA ALA A 119 1.09 -9.85 -4.29
C ALA A 119 0.80 -10.54 -5.62
N GLN A 120 0.08 -9.84 -6.51
CA GLN A 120 -0.23 -10.33 -7.84
C GLN A 120 0.18 -9.30 -8.90
N ALA A 121 0.80 -9.78 -9.98
CA ALA A 121 1.06 -8.96 -11.16
C ALA A 121 -0.19 -8.92 -12.06
N LYS A 122 -0.74 -7.72 -12.29
CA LYS A 122 -1.94 -7.49 -13.11
C LYS A 122 -1.86 -6.14 -13.86
N PRO A 123 -2.69 -5.90 -14.89
CA PRO A 123 -2.85 -4.58 -15.46
C PRO A 123 -3.31 -3.57 -14.40
N ILE A 124 -2.68 -2.38 -14.38
CA ILE A 124 -3.03 -1.21 -13.56
C ILE A 124 -3.15 0.02 -14.45
#